data_AF-A0A954WKU0-F1
#
_entry.id   AF-A0A954WKU0-F1
#
_cell.length_a   1.000
_cell.length_b   1.000
_cell.length_c   1.000
_cell.angle_alpha   90.00
_cell.angle_beta   90.00
_cell.angle_gamma   90.00
#
_symmetry.space_group_name_H-M   'P 1'
#
loop_
_entity.id
_entity.type
_entity.pdbx_description
1 polymer ?
#
loop_
_entity_poly.entity_id
_entity_poly.type
_entity_poly.pdbx_seq_one_letter_code
_entity_poly.pdbx_strand_id
1 'polypeptide(L)'
;MSTPWLQNALAQLAKNPVQGYNATTSAAAEPTALAALALLVHRQPRQALPALQWLASKQLPSGAVPVLEEQDEPCWTTSLALMAWQYYHAEYRDRNDSPTQLPSFERQTELAIRWSLAMRGEIIDSDDVGHNTRLTGWPWVAGTHSWLEPTALHVIAL
;
A
#
# COMPACT_ATOMS: atom_id res chain seq x y z
N MET A 1 13.26 9.82 23.16
CA MET A 1 13.31 8.47 23.77
C MET A 1 12.22 7.63 23.12
N SER A 2 12.54 6.49 22.50
CA SER A 2 11.51 5.61 21.93
C SER A 2 10.74 4.96 23.08
N THR A 3 9.42 5.04 23.05
CA THR A 3 8.54 4.42 24.04
C THR A 3 8.67 2.89 24.00
N PRO A 4 8.67 2.18 25.15
CA PRO A 4 8.79 0.71 25.19
C PRO A 4 7.76 -0.03 24.32
N TRP A 5 6.53 0.50 24.23
CA TRP A 5 5.47 -0.08 23.40
C TRP A 5 5.84 -0.08 21.91
N LEU A 6 6.51 0.97 21.42
CA LEU A 6 6.88 1.11 20.01
C LEU A 6 7.96 0.10 19.64
N GLN A 7 8.95 -0.10 20.51
CA GLN A 7 9.98 -1.12 20.31
C GLN A 7 9.37 -2.53 20.27
N ASN A 8 8.41 -2.81 21.14
CA ASN A 8 7.69 -4.08 21.15
C ASN A 8 6.87 -4.29 19.88
N ALA A 9 6.17 -3.26 19.40
CA ALA A 9 5.42 -3.32 18.15
C ALA A 9 6.34 -3.57 16.95
N LEU A 10 7.45 -2.83 16.83
CA LEU A 10 8.44 -3.03 15.77
C LEU A 10 9.06 -4.43 15.82
N ALA A 11 9.36 -4.96 17.02
CA ALA A 11 9.89 -6.31 17.17
C ALA A 11 8.87 -7.39 16.75
N GLN A 12 7.56 -7.15 16.94
CA GLN A 12 6.51 -8.04 16.45
C GLN A 12 6.40 -7.99 14.93
N LEU A 13 6.37 -6.79 14.34
CA LEU A 13 6.34 -6.62 12.88
C LEU A 13 7.60 -7.21 12.23
N ALA A 14 8.78 -7.04 12.81
CA ALA A 14 10.02 -7.60 12.29
C ALA A 14 10.03 -9.14 12.27
N LYS A 15 9.32 -9.79 13.20
CA LYS A 15 9.18 -11.25 13.23
C LYS A 15 8.19 -11.76 12.20
N ASN A 16 7.11 -11.00 11.97
CA ASN A 16 6.10 -11.34 10.97
C ASN A 16 5.63 -10.06 10.27
N PRO A 17 6.27 -9.62 9.19
CA PRO A 17 5.92 -8.35 8.55
C PRO A 17 4.69 -8.46 7.63
N VAL A 18 4.30 -9.68 7.27
CA VAL A 18 3.08 -9.97 6.49
C VAL A 18 1.93 -10.17 7.47
N GLN A 19 0.94 -9.29 7.42
CA GLN A 19 -0.09 -9.16 8.46
C GLN A 19 -1.49 -9.29 7.87
N GLY A 20 -2.42 -9.81 8.66
CA GLY A 20 -3.86 -9.70 8.44
C GLY A 20 -4.48 -8.61 9.32
N TYR A 21 -5.79 -8.40 9.23
CA TYR A 21 -6.51 -7.44 10.08
C TYR A 21 -6.57 -7.89 11.55
N ASN A 22 -6.46 -9.19 11.80
CA ASN A 22 -6.31 -9.75 13.13
C ASN A 22 -5.39 -10.99 13.09
N ALA A 23 -5.08 -11.52 14.28
CA ALA A 23 -4.13 -12.62 14.45
C ALA A 23 -4.56 -13.96 13.81
N THR A 24 -5.84 -14.13 13.46
CA THR A 24 -6.39 -15.38 12.91
C THR A 24 -6.77 -15.26 11.43
N THR A 25 -6.77 -14.06 10.87
CA THR A 25 -7.08 -13.84 9.45
C THR A 25 -5.85 -14.04 8.56
N SER A 26 -6.10 -14.45 7.32
CA SER A 26 -5.12 -14.42 6.24
C SER A 26 -4.51 -13.03 6.05
N ALA A 27 -3.35 -12.98 5.41
CA ALA A 27 -2.65 -11.75 5.12
C ALA A 27 -3.51 -10.81 4.24
N ALA A 28 -3.41 -9.52 4.51
CA ALA A 28 -4.09 -8.46 3.78
C ALA A 28 -3.11 -7.34 3.41
N ALA A 29 -3.37 -6.68 2.27
CA ALA A 29 -2.45 -5.69 1.71
C ALA A 29 -2.31 -4.44 2.55
N GLU A 30 -3.39 -3.91 3.13
CA GLU A 30 -3.34 -2.74 4.00
C GLU A 30 -2.41 -2.95 5.21
N PRO A 31 -2.67 -3.91 6.13
CA PRO A 31 -1.82 -4.09 7.30
C PRO A 31 -0.39 -4.48 6.94
N THR A 32 -0.19 -5.22 5.83
CA THR A 32 1.15 -5.56 5.34
C THR A 32 1.91 -4.35 4.80
N ALA A 33 1.26 -3.44 4.06
CA ALA A 33 1.88 -2.20 3.58
C ALA A 33 2.20 -1.24 4.73
N LEU A 34 1.31 -1.11 5.71
CA LEU A 34 1.56 -0.32 6.91
C LEU A 34 2.70 -0.90 7.75
N ALA A 35 2.79 -2.23 7.89
CA ALA A 35 3.91 -2.90 8.55
C ALA A 35 5.24 -2.63 7.83
N ALA A 36 5.26 -2.73 6.49
CA ALA A 36 6.43 -2.39 5.69
C ALA A 36 6.86 -0.94 5.91
N LEU A 37 5.94 0.02 5.79
CA LEU A 37 6.20 1.45 6.00
C LEU A 37 6.74 1.73 7.41
N ALA A 38 6.15 1.14 8.44
CA ALA A 38 6.63 1.30 9.82
C ALA A 38 8.08 0.80 9.96
N LEU A 39 8.40 -0.39 9.46
CA LEU A 39 9.76 -0.93 9.49
C LEU A 39 10.73 -0.06 8.68
N LEU A 40 10.31 0.43 7.52
CA LEU A 40 11.12 1.31 6.67
C LEU A 40 11.41 2.66 7.34
N VAL A 41 10.41 3.34 7.90
CA VAL A 41 10.60 4.62 8.60
C VAL A 41 11.52 4.45 9.82
N HIS A 42 11.48 3.28 10.45
CA HIS A 42 12.35 2.91 11.56
C HIS A 42 13.69 2.26 11.15
N ARG A 43 14.11 2.42 9.90
CA ARG A 43 15.45 2.01 9.41
C ARG A 43 15.70 0.50 9.52
N GLN A 44 14.66 -0.31 9.31
CA GLN A 44 14.69 -1.77 9.28
C GLN A 44 14.35 -2.33 7.88
N PRO A 45 15.08 -1.96 6.81
CA PRO A 45 14.69 -2.29 5.44
C PRO A 45 14.72 -3.80 5.17
N ARG A 46 15.65 -4.55 5.78
CA ARG A 46 15.75 -6.00 5.59
C ARG A 46 14.54 -6.73 6.17
N GLN A 47 14.02 -6.25 7.29
CA GLN A 47 12.82 -6.77 7.95
C GLN A 47 11.55 -6.41 7.17
N ALA A 48 11.54 -5.29 6.43
CA ALA A 48 10.43 -4.90 5.57
C ALA A 48 10.35 -5.72 4.27
N LEU A 49 11.46 -6.30 3.80
CA LEU A 49 11.52 -7.01 2.51
C LEU A 49 10.44 -8.09 2.34
N PRO A 50 10.15 -8.98 3.32
CA PRO A 50 9.14 -10.01 3.11
C PRO A 50 7.74 -9.42 2.89
N ALA A 51 7.40 -8.29 3.52
CA ALA A 51 6.14 -7.58 3.26
C ALA A 51 6.11 -6.95 1.87
N LEU A 52 7.19 -6.27 1.47
CA LEU A 52 7.28 -5.67 0.13
C LEU A 52 7.21 -6.73 -0.99
N GLN A 53 7.86 -7.88 -0.78
CA GLN A 53 7.81 -9.03 -1.69
C GLN A 53 6.43 -9.68 -1.72
N TRP A 54 5.79 -9.83 -0.57
CA TRP A 54 4.42 -10.35 -0.51
C TRP A 54 3.47 -9.44 -1.30
N LEU A 55 3.50 -8.12 -1.07
CA LEU A 55 2.70 -7.16 -1.84
C LEU A 55 2.98 -7.28 -3.34
N ALA A 56 4.26 -7.42 -3.72
CA ALA A 56 4.64 -7.55 -5.13
C ALA A 56 4.09 -8.85 -5.75
N SER A 57 4.02 -9.92 -4.97
CA SER A 57 3.44 -11.20 -5.40
C SER A 57 1.91 -11.18 -5.53
N LYS A 58 1.23 -10.22 -4.87
CA LYS A 58 -0.22 -10.04 -4.96
C LYS A 58 -0.65 -9.00 -5.99
N GLN A 59 0.30 -8.29 -6.59
CA GLN A 59 -0.02 -7.36 -7.65
C GLN A 59 -0.59 -8.11 -8.86
N LEU A 60 -1.78 -7.70 -9.28
CA LEU A 60 -2.45 -8.22 -10.47
C LEU A 60 -1.72 -7.78 -11.75
N PRO A 61 -1.92 -8.46 -12.89
CA PRO A 61 -1.38 -8.02 -14.18
C PRO A 61 -1.78 -6.60 -14.58
N SER A 62 -2.92 -6.11 -14.08
CA SER A 62 -3.40 -4.73 -14.28
C SER A 62 -2.56 -3.68 -13.55
N GLY A 63 -1.74 -4.08 -12.56
CA GLY A 63 -0.98 -3.20 -11.66
C GLY A 63 -1.64 -2.95 -10.32
N ALA A 64 -2.90 -3.33 -10.16
CA ALA A 64 -3.65 -3.24 -8.91
C ALA A 64 -3.10 -4.19 -7.84
N VAL A 65 -3.23 -3.80 -6.57
CA VAL A 65 -3.03 -4.69 -5.43
C VAL A 65 -4.37 -4.83 -4.70
N PRO A 66 -4.97 -6.03 -4.63
CA PRO A 66 -6.22 -6.25 -3.93
C PRO A 66 -6.04 -6.20 -2.41
N VAL A 67 -7.13 -5.98 -1.67
CA VAL A 67 -7.11 -5.98 -0.20
C VAL A 67 -6.76 -7.36 0.35
N LEU A 68 -7.43 -8.40 -0.15
CA LEU A 68 -7.28 -9.78 0.32
C LEU A 68 -6.60 -10.64 -0.74
N GLU A 69 -5.86 -11.65 -0.30
CA GLU A 69 -5.14 -12.57 -1.18
C GLU A 69 -6.05 -13.37 -2.14
N GLU A 70 -7.27 -13.65 -1.72
CA GLU A 70 -8.20 -14.54 -2.42
C GLU A 70 -9.19 -13.78 -3.33
N GLN A 71 -8.99 -12.46 -3.50
CA GLN A 71 -9.92 -11.60 -4.22
C GLN A 71 -9.16 -10.69 -5.18
N ASP A 72 -9.76 -10.38 -6.32
CA ASP A 72 -9.20 -9.42 -7.27
C ASP A 72 -9.60 -7.97 -6.95
N GLU A 73 -10.65 -7.77 -6.14
CA GLU A 73 -11.16 -6.46 -5.71
C GLU A 73 -11.63 -6.53 -4.24
N PRO A 74 -11.68 -5.40 -3.52
CA PRO A 74 -11.31 -4.05 -3.96
C PRO A 74 -9.78 -3.81 -3.94
N CYS A 75 -9.31 -2.80 -4.68
CA CYS A 75 -7.88 -2.55 -4.90
C CYS A 75 -7.38 -1.19 -4.40
N TRP A 76 -8.10 -0.54 -3.49
CA TRP A 76 -7.70 0.76 -2.96
C TRP A 76 -6.31 0.72 -2.27
N THR A 77 -5.91 -0.47 -1.80
CA THR A 77 -4.61 -0.78 -1.18
C THR A 77 -3.43 -0.65 -2.16
N THR A 78 -3.69 -0.49 -3.46
CA THR A 78 -2.66 -0.17 -4.47
C THR A 78 -1.86 1.06 -4.08
N SER A 79 -2.50 2.12 -3.56
CA SER A 79 -1.82 3.33 -3.11
C SER A 79 -0.88 3.08 -1.93
N LEU A 80 -1.28 2.25 -0.97
CA LEU A 80 -0.44 1.88 0.19
C LEU A 80 0.77 1.05 -0.24
N ALA A 81 0.58 0.07 -1.12
CA ALA A 81 1.69 -0.72 -1.67
C ALA A 81 2.67 0.14 -2.47
N LEU A 82 2.13 1.07 -3.28
CA LEU A 82 2.91 2.03 -4.05
C LEU A 82 3.78 2.91 -3.13
N MET A 83 3.20 3.48 -2.07
CA MET A 83 3.96 4.25 -1.07
C MET A 83 5.09 3.43 -0.45
N ALA A 84 4.82 2.18 -0.07
CA ALA A 84 5.83 1.31 0.55
C ALA A 84 7.01 1.03 -0.39
N TRP A 85 6.75 0.72 -1.67
CA TRP A 85 7.82 0.50 -2.66
C TRP A 85 8.58 1.79 -2.98
N GLN A 86 7.90 2.92 -3.18
CA GLN A 86 8.56 4.19 -3.47
C GLN A 86 9.46 4.63 -2.31
N TYR A 87 8.95 4.57 -1.07
CA TYR A 87 9.75 4.92 0.11
C TYR A 87 10.97 4.01 0.24
N TYR A 88 10.79 2.71 -0.01
CA TYR A 88 11.90 1.75 -0.03
C TYR A 88 12.98 2.12 -1.06
N HIS A 89 12.59 2.45 -2.29
CA HIS A 89 13.53 2.85 -3.34
C HIS A 89 14.29 4.12 -2.96
N ALA A 90 13.55 5.18 -2.60
CA ALA A 90 14.12 6.48 -2.28
C ALA A 90 15.10 6.43 -1.09
N GLU A 91 14.78 5.68 -0.03
CA GLU A 91 15.56 5.70 1.21
C GLU A 91 16.63 4.61 1.31
N TYR A 92 16.50 3.51 0.56
CA TYR A 92 17.36 2.34 0.76
C TYR A 92 17.97 1.74 -0.48
N ARG A 93 17.36 1.87 -1.67
CA ARG A 93 17.89 1.24 -2.88
C ARG A 93 18.66 2.20 -3.77
N ASP A 94 18.13 3.39 -4.00
CA ASP A 94 18.68 4.34 -4.98
C ASP A 94 19.73 5.29 -4.37
N ARG A 95 20.09 5.09 -3.11
CA ARG A 95 21.19 5.83 -2.47
C ARG A 95 22.53 5.26 -2.91
N ASN A 96 23.49 6.14 -3.18
CA ASN A 96 24.84 5.78 -3.64
C ASN A 96 25.62 4.85 -2.69
N ASP A 97 25.19 4.71 -1.43
CA ASP A 97 25.76 3.83 -0.41
C ASP A 97 24.95 2.53 -0.22
N SER A 98 23.92 2.30 -1.04
CA SER A 98 23.06 1.13 -0.93
C SER A 98 23.83 -0.15 -1.22
N PRO A 99 23.67 -1.20 -0.40
CA PRO A 99 24.21 -2.51 -0.73
C PRO A 99 23.55 -3.00 -2.03
N THR A 100 24.38 -3.26 -3.05
CA THR A 100 24.06 -3.69 -4.43
C THR A 100 23.26 -5.00 -4.56
N GLN A 101 22.72 -5.53 -3.46
CA GLN A 101 22.03 -6.83 -3.36
C GLN A 101 20.55 -6.71 -2.96
N LEU A 102 20.04 -5.50 -2.77
CA LEU A 102 18.65 -5.27 -2.41
C LEU A 102 17.71 -5.41 -3.63
N PRO A 103 16.58 -6.13 -3.52
CA PRO A 103 15.68 -6.39 -4.65
C PRO A 103 15.03 -5.10 -5.18
N SER A 104 14.73 -5.09 -6.48
CA SER A 104 13.97 -4.01 -7.12
C SER A 104 12.47 -4.27 -7.09
N PHE A 105 11.69 -3.22 -6.85
CA PHE A 105 10.25 -3.16 -7.08
C PHE A 105 9.85 -2.14 -8.16
N GLU A 106 10.78 -1.69 -9.01
CA GLU A 106 10.52 -0.63 -10.02
C GLU A 106 9.34 -0.98 -10.93
N ARG A 107 9.28 -2.22 -11.41
CA ARG A 107 8.18 -2.69 -12.26
C ARG A 107 6.84 -2.63 -11.53
N GLN A 108 6.82 -3.05 -10.26
CA GLN A 108 5.62 -3.02 -9.44
C GLN A 108 5.14 -1.59 -9.21
N THR A 109 6.06 -0.67 -8.90
CA THR A 109 5.82 0.76 -8.78
C THR A 109 5.23 1.34 -10.08
N GLU A 110 5.84 1.06 -11.23
CA GLU A 110 5.38 1.56 -12.53
C GLU A 110 3.95 1.09 -12.87
N LEU A 111 3.66 -0.20 -12.66
CA LEU A 111 2.33 -0.75 -12.92
C LEU A 111 1.27 -0.18 -11.97
N ALA A 112 1.60 -0.02 -10.68
CA ALA A 112 0.69 0.57 -9.70
C ALA A 112 0.38 2.04 -10.01
N ILE A 113 1.38 2.83 -10.46
CA ILE A 113 1.17 4.21 -10.92
C ILE A 113 0.22 4.24 -12.12
N ARG A 114 0.48 3.40 -13.14
CA ARG A 114 -0.37 3.32 -14.34
C ARG A 114 -1.81 2.98 -13.99
N TRP A 115 -2.01 1.98 -13.13
CA TRP A 115 -3.34 1.59 -12.67
C TRP A 115 -4.02 2.74 -11.91
N SER A 116 -3.30 3.38 -10.99
CA SER A 116 -3.80 4.48 -10.18
C SER A 116 -4.27 5.64 -11.06
N LEU A 117 -3.48 6.05 -12.05
CA LEU A 117 -3.84 7.13 -12.97
C LEU A 117 -5.00 6.79 -13.92
N ALA A 118 -5.26 5.50 -14.16
CA ALA A 118 -6.36 5.03 -15.00
C ALA A 118 -7.69 4.89 -14.22
N MET A 119 -7.63 4.80 -12.89
CA MET A 119 -8.80 4.68 -12.03
C MET A 119 -9.37 6.06 -11.65
N ARG A 120 -10.70 6.15 -11.60
CA ARG A 120 -11.42 7.31 -11.04
C ARG A 120 -12.79 6.88 -10.52
N GLY A 121 -13.32 7.63 -9.56
CA GLY A 121 -14.69 7.43 -9.08
C GLY A 121 -15.73 7.83 -10.12
N GLU A 122 -16.90 7.18 -10.08
CA GLU A 122 -18.04 7.50 -10.92
C GLU A 122 -18.86 8.67 -10.36
N ILE A 123 -19.52 9.41 -11.25
CA ILE A 123 -20.49 10.43 -10.85
C ILE A 123 -21.83 9.73 -10.65
N ILE A 124 -22.33 9.71 -9.42
CA ILE A 124 -23.64 9.15 -9.08
C ILE A 124 -24.59 10.30 -8.78
N ASP A 125 -25.60 10.49 -9.62
CA ASP A 125 -26.62 11.51 -9.42
C ASP A 125 -27.69 10.98 -8.44
N SER A 126 -27.50 11.28 -7.16
CA SER A 126 -28.36 10.81 -6.07
C SER A 126 -28.34 11.80 -4.92
N ASP A 127 -29.52 12.15 -4.39
CA ASP A 127 -29.65 13.01 -3.22
C ASP A 127 -29.43 12.25 -1.89
N ASP A 128 -29.37 10.91 -1.95
CA ASP A 128 -29.22 10.04 -0.76
C ASP A 128 -27.77 9.94 -0.22
N VAL A 129 -26.81 10.54 -0.90
CA VAL A 129 -25.39 10.55 -0.49
C VAL A 129 -25.08 11.89 0.17
N GLY A 130 -24.70 11.85 1.46
CA GLY A 130 -24.40 13.05 2.27
C GLY A 130 -23.15 13.84 1.85
N HIS A 131 -22.68 13.70 0.61
CA HIS A 131 -21.51 14.38 0.06
C HIS A 131 -21.63 14.55 -1.46
N ASN A 132 -20.81 15.44 -2.04
CA ASN A 132 -20.84 15.73 -3.48
C ASN A 132 -20.09 14.65 -4.30
N THR A 133 -20.84 13.74 -4.92
CA THR A 133 -20.33 12.66 -5.79
C THR A 133 -19.78 13.14 -7.13
N ARG A 134 -19.96 14.43 -7.49
CA ARG A 134 -19.38 15.01 -8.72
C ARG A 134 -17.90 15.31 -8.57
N LEU A 135 -17.35 15.26 -7.35
CA LEU A 135 -15.92 15.40 -7.11
C LEU A 135 -15.20 14.17 -7.70
N THR A 136 -14.23 14.44 -8.57
CA THR A 136 -13.41 13.39 -9.19
C THR A 136 -12.19 13.10 -8.32
N GLY A 137 -12.05 11.84 -7.92
CA GLY A 137 -10.94 11.31 -7.16
C GLY A 137 -10.92 9.79 -7.30
N TRP A 138 -10.48 9.08 -6.27
CA TRP A 138 -10.45 7.62 -6.25
C TRP A 138 -11.59 7.05 -5.40
N PRO A 139 -12.20 5.93 -5.81
CA PRO A 139 -13.17 5.22 -5.01
C PRO A 139 -12.49 4.16 -4.12
N TRP A 140 -13.21 3.61 -3.15
CA TRP A 140 -12.79 2.41 -2.42
C TRP A 140 -12.91 1.15 -3.27
N VAL A 141 -13.95 1.09 -4.09
CA VAL A 141 -14.31 -0.04 -4.95
C VAL A 141 -14.51 0.49 -6.37
N ALA A 142 -14.01 -0.23 -7.38
CA ALA A 142 -14.23 0.15 -8.77
C ALA A 142 -15.73 0.26 -9.09
N GLY A 143 -16.11 1.19 -9.97
CA GLY A 143 -17.51 1.45 -10.31
C GLY A 143 -18.32 2.18 -9.24
N THR A 144 -17.68 2.73 -8.20
CA THR A 144 -18.35 3.55 -7.17
C THR A 144 -17.86 5.00 -7.20
N HIS A 145 -18.53 5.89 -6.47
CA HIS A 145 -18.16 7.30 -6.38
C HIS A 145 -16.86 7.52 -5.61
N SER A 146 -16.22 8.67 -5.87
CA SER A 146 -14.97 9.05 -5.20
C SER A 146 -15.16 9.26 -3.71
N TRP A 147 -14.16 8.87 -2.91
CA TRP A 147 -14.11 9.17 -1.48
C TRP A 147 -12.85 9.98 -1.15
N LEU A 148 -12.94 10.80 -0.09
CA LEU A 148 -11.83 11.64 0.34
C LEU A 148 -10.59 10.81 0.72
N GLU A 149 -10.77 9.73 1.47
CA GLU A 149 -9.68 8.92 1.98
C GLU A 149 -8.86 8.20 0.89
N PRO A 150 -9.45 7.37 0.00
CA PRO A 150 -8.69 6.77 -1.09
C PRO A 150 -8.10 7.83 -2.03
N THR A 151 -8.75 8.98 -2.19
CA THR A 151 -8.18 10.11 -2.94
C THR A 151 -6.91 10.63 -2.27
N ALA A 152 -6.94 10.88 -0.96
CA ALA A 152 -5.77 11.34 -0.22
C ALA A 152 -4.62 10.31 -0.28
N LEU A 153 -4.92 9.03 -0.13
CA LEU A 153 -3.91 7.96 -0.21
C LEU A 153 -3.24 7.90 -1.58
N HIS A 154 -4.01 7.99 -2.68
CA HIS A 154 -3.44 8.01 -4.03
C HIS A 154 -2.64 9.28 -4.30
N VAL A 155 -3.07 10.44 -3.78
CA VAL A 155 -2.31 11.70 -3.90
C VAL A 155 -0.97 11.66 -3.17
N ILE A 156 -0.90 11.01 -1.99
CA ILE A 156 0.38 10.85 -1.28
C ILE A 156 1.29 9.86 -2.00
N ALA A 157 0.72 8.86 -2.67
CA ALA A 157 1.45 7.80 -3.36
C ALA A 157 2.00 8.18 -4.75
N LEU A 158 1.50 9.25 -5.36
CA LEU A 158 1.85 9.71 -6.72
C LEU A 158 2.75 10.93 -6.69
#